data_AF-A0A1N6ZYB4-F1
#
_entry.id   AF-A0A1N6ZYB4-F1
#
_cell.length_a   1.000
_cell.length_b   1.000
_cell.length_c   1.000
_cell.angle_alpha   90.00
_cell.angle_beta   90.00
_cell.angle_gamma   90.00
#
_symmetry.space_group_name_H-M   'P 1'
#
loop_
_entity.id
_entity.type
_entity.pdbx_description
1 polymer ?
#
loop_
_entity_poly.entity_id
_entity_poly.type
_entity_poly.pdbx_seq_one_letter_code
_entity_poly.pdbx_strand_id
1 'polypeptide(L)'
;MADRHILTPSEPLGLAALRELAALTTERLLGALEMTVTGLEPAEVPGLTVYLPPPPPASGRYGFASAGNDSEALTAALLLDAVRPGVADLVLALAGRLAVHPAVVPHLVVPPDAADEQAVAARHGQAHLALAVAVAHTVVGNVQIPPLADRTAATVGVGIGAAAAVLGQTPMPPAYAPALLNKIRAEYLLPRRSFGSVRVSRHRFGLIEGSFPDTVDFAGNGLVAVVDGGAVIRTGIADRPARVQLTVLAEEPPEVASGWEEIVEVSWHAAEGLASVLGPDGTSAPPLRAQTPPWPGDYRLRVHARGRDDRDDPDAETYELVVWPAPAGPEVVHRRTDRLGHRLRGEPEPARPVRPEHAYRWVRRSLLSEAATVTVTTGATVEEVLRAFGADPDRPESIRSIEADLYAGDSNLPWVAVLDAGPAILAVEYNGFQGSQESVLRRASARCRAASMFWNVNTLMRLSFAEQGRLLAAFEPGMSAAEPEVDAEPAVEAATAGLELADHVDRHLKGLVAVERFTGYGITAADLDRITTTGTAFRIIPVVDDL
;
A
#
# COMPACT_ATOMS: atom_id res chain seq x y z
N MET A 1 -2.40 -8.16 -54.77
CA MET A 1 -1.83 -6.79 -54.81
C MET A 1 -1.61 -6.39 -53.37
N ALA A 2 -0.34 -6.13 -53.03
CA ALA A 2 0.14 -5.99 -51.66
C ALA A 2 -0.48 -4.77 -50.95
N ASP A 3 -0.99 -5.00 -49.75
CA ASP A 3 -1.28 -3.95 -48.77
C ASP A 3 0.02 -3.23 -48.40
N ARG A 4 0.14 -1.98 -48.82
CA ARG A 4 1.13 -1.06 -48.28
C ARG A 4 0.67 -0.66 -46.88
N HIS A 5 1.14 -1.37 -45.87
CA HIS A 5 1.25 -0.81 -44.52
C HIS A 5 2.10 0.46 -44.62
N ILE A 6 1.46 1.62 -44.50
CA ILE A 6 2.16 2.86 -44.19
C ILE A 6 2.57 2.71 -42.72
N LEU A 7 3.82 2.30 -42.50
CA LEU A 7 4.47 2.43 -41.19
C LEU A 7 4.47 3.93 -40.88
N THR A 8 3.65 4.36 -39.92
CA THR A 8 3.90 5.62 -39.23
C THR A 8 5.31 5.52 -38.65
N PRO A 9 6.25 6.42 -38.97
CA PRO A 9 7.56 6.39 -38.35
C PRO A 9 7.39 6.43 -36.83
N SER A 10 8.09 5.54 -36.12
CA SER A 10 8.18 5.61 -34.67
C SER A 10 8.70 7.00 -34.30
N GLU A 11 8.04 7.66 -33.36
CA GLU A 11 8.45 8.98 -32.89
C GLU A 11 9.91 8.97 -32.38
N PRO A 12 10.71 10.00 -32.69
CA PRO A 12 12.06 10.14 -32.16
C PRO A 12 12.10 10.04 -30.63
N LEU A 13 13.00 9.21 -30.09
CA LEU A 13 13.12 8.98 -28.64
C LEU A 13 13.32 10.28 -27.85
N GLY A 14 14.05 11.25 -28.40
CA GLY A 14 14.24 12.55 -27.75
C GLY A 14 12.94 13.36 -27.64
N LEU A 15 12.06 13.28 -28.65
CA LEU A 15 10.76 13.97 -28.62
C LEU A 15 9.76 13.27 -27.69
N ALA A 16 9.79 11.93 -27.67
CA ALA A 16 9.03 11.15 -26.68
C ALA A 16 9.45 11.52 -25.25
N ALA A 17 10.77 11.55 -24.97
CA ALA A 17 11.29 11.95 -23.66
C ALA A 17 10.92 13.40 -23.30
N LEU A 18 10.93 14.33 -24.26
CA LEU A 18 10.49 15.71 -24.04
C LEU A 18 9.01 15.79 -23.66
N ARG A 19 8.16 14.96 -24.28
CA ARG A 19 6.71 14.95 -23.99
C ARG A 19 6.39 14.36 -22.62
N GLU A 20 7.20 13.42 -22.13
CA GLU A 20 7.04 12.84 -20.78
C GLU A 20 7.38 13.84 -19.67
N LEU A 21 8.13 14.90 -19.97
CA LEU A 21 8.42 15.97 -19.02
C LEU A 21 7.19 16.86 -18.78
N ALA A 22 7.01 17.29 -17.52
CA ALA A 22 5.97 18.23 -17.17
C ALA A 22 6.15 19.56 -17.93
N ALA A 23 5.09 20.04 -18.59
CA ALA A 23 5.11 21.25 -19.42
C ALA A 23 5.73 22.47 -18.70
N LEU A 24 5.39 22.67 -17.42
CA LEU A 24 5.94 23.77 -16.62
C LEU A 24 7.46 23.66 -16.41
N THR A 25 8.01 22.46 -16.27
CA THR A 25 9.46 22.24 -16.16
C THR A 25 10.14 22.61 -17.46
N THR A 26 9.58 22.16 -18.59
CA THR A 26 10.09 22.46 -19.93
C THR A 26 10.07 23.96 -20.22
N GLU A 27 8.99 24.67 -19.85
CA GLU A 27 8.89 26.13 -19.97
C GLU A 27 9.92 26.88 -19.14
N ARG A 28 10.13 26.46 -17.90
CA ARG A 28 11.14 27.08 -17.03
C ARG A 28 12.55 26.90 -17.59
N LEU A 29 12.84 25.75 -18.19
CA LEU A 29 14.12 25.50 -18.85
C LEU A 29 14.26 26.34 -20.13
N LEU A 30 13.19 26.52 -20.91
CA LEU A 30 13.18 27.44 -22.05
C LEU A 30 13.52 28.86 -21.60
N GLY A 31 12.75 29.42 -20.66
CA GLY A 31 12.98 30.77 -20.16
C GLY A 31 14.36 30.97 -19.51
N ALA A 32 14.93 29.93 -18.90
CA ALA A 32 16.28 29.99 -18.34
C ALA A 32 17.40 30.01 -19.41
N LEU A 33 17.15 29.40 -20.58
CA LEU A 33 18.16 29.19 -21.61
C LEU A 33 18.02 30.15 -22.80
N GLU A 34 16.83 30.72 -23.04
CA GLU A 34 16.49 31.46 -24.26
C GLU A 34 17.49 32.56 -24.62
N MET A 35 17.88 33.38 -23.64
CA MET A 35 18.79 34.50 -23.85
C MET A 35 20.21 34.03 -24.13
N THR A 36 20.63 32.95 -23.46
CA THR A 36 21.96 32.38 -23.66
C THR A 36 22.05 31.75 -25.04
N VAL A 37 21.08 30.92 -25.41
CA VAL A 37 21.04 30.22 -26.70
C VAL A 37 20.94 31.20 -27.86
N THR A 38 20.13 32.26 -27.72
CA THR A 38 19.99 33.29 -28.76
C THR A 38 21.31 34.06 -29.00
N GLY A 39 22.13 34.22 -27.96
CA GLY A 39 23.42 34.90 -28.04
C GLY A 39 24.62 34.00 -28.37
N LEU A 40 24.42 32.69 -28.54
CA LEU A 40 25.51 31.78 -28.89
C LEU A 40 25.85 31.88 -30.38
N GLU A 41 27.14 32.03 -30.68
CA GLU A 41 27.62 31.94 -32.06
C GLU A 41 27.56 30.48 -32.55
N PRO A 42 27.02 30.22 -33.75
CA PRO A 42 26.94 28.87 -34.28
C PRO A 42 28.34 28.35 -34.60
N ALA A 43 28.65 27.15 -34.11
CA ALA A 43 29.86 26.45 -34.53
C ALA A 43 29.73 26.03 -35.99
N GLU A 44 30.68 26.45 -36.83
CA GLU A 44 30.71 26.06 -38.23
C GLU A 44 31.22 24.61 -38.33
N VAL A 45 30.27 23.67 -38.48
CA VAL A 45 30.56 22.24 -38.64
C VAL A 45 29.96 21.78 -39.98
N PRO A 46 30.72 21.92 -41.08
CA PRO A 46 30.22 21.60 -42.42
C PRO A 46 29.80 20.13 -42.52
N GLY A 47 28.72 19.89 -43.28
CA GLY A 47 28.30 18.54 -43.65
C GLY A 47 27.37 17.84 -42.65
N LEU A 48 26.90 18.48 -41.58
CA LEU A 48 25.91 17.86 -40.67
C LEU A 48 24.58 17.52 -41.37
N THR A 49 24.18 18.31 -42.37
CA THR A 49 22.94 18.11 -43.11
C THR A 49 22.96 16.87 -44.02
N VAL A 50 24.13 16.28 -44.30
CA VAL A 50 24.25 15.04 -45.09
C VAL A 50 23.65 13.83 -44.36
N TYR A 51 23.56 13.90 -43.03
CA TYR A 51 23.01 12.86 -42.18
C TYR A 51 21.50 12.98 -42.00
N LEU A 52 20.88 14.04 -42.54
CA LEU A 52 19.44 14.25 -42.47
C LEU A 52 18.77 13.72 -43.74
N PRO A 53 17.57 13.10 -43.61
CA PRO A 53 16.69 12.85 -44.74
C PRO A 53 16.48 14.09 -45.64
N PRO A 54 16.16 13.92 -46.94
CA PRO A 54 15.81 15.04 -47.80
C PRO A 54 14.56 15.78 -47.26
N PRO A 55 14.46 17.10 -47.49
CA PRO A 55 13.28 17.86 -47.07
C PRO A 55 12.02 17.31 -47.71
N PRO A 56 10.92 17.20 -46.94
CA PRO A 56 9.65 16.86 -47.53
C PRO A 56 9.27 17.93 -48.59
N PRO A 57 8.58 17.53 -49.68
CA PRO A 57 8.35 18.39 -50.83
C PRO A 57 7.59 19.67 -50.45
N ALA A 58 7.98 20.79 -51.05
CA ALA A 58 7.40 22.12 -50.77
C ALA A 58 5.90 22.24 -51.08
N SER A 59 5.33 21.30 -51.85
CA SER A 59 3.90 21.23 -52.20
C SER A 59 3.02 20.46 -51.20
N GLY A 60 3.61 19.91 -50.12
CA GLY A 60 2.88 19.19 -49.07
C GLY A 60 2.08 20.12 -48.15
N ARG A 61 0.85 19.71 -47.78
CA ARG A 61 0.11 20.30 -46.66
C ARG A 61 0.54 19.62 -45.36
N TYR A 62 1.09 20.37 -44.42
CA TYR A 62 1.42 19.89 -43.09
C TYR A 62 0.29 20.25 -42.13
N GLY A 63 -0.23 19.25 -41.41
CA GLY A 63 -1.17 19.47 -40.31
C GLY A 63 -0.42 19.38 -39.00
N PHE A 64 -0.52 20.43 -38.18
CA PHE A 64 0.05 20.46 -36.84
C PHE A 64 -1.08 20.63 -35.83
N ALA A 65 -1.12 19.77 -34.82
CA ALA A 65 -2.03 19.87 -33.70
C ALA A 65 -1.17 19.96 -32.43
N SER A 66 -1.39 21.00 -31.64
CA SER A 66 -0.84 21.16 -30.30
C SER A 66 -2.01 21.31 -29.33
N ALA A 67 -1.86 20.75 -28.14
CA ALA A 67 -2.80 20.96 -27.05
C ALA A 67 -2.49 22.29 -26.36
N GLY A 68 -3.51 22.98 -25.86
CA GLY A 68 -3.35 24.30 -25.21
C GLY A 68 -2.48 24.32 -23.94
N ASN A 69 -2.04 23.16 -23.45
CA ASN A 69 -1.18 23.00 -22.29
C ASN A 69 0.26 22.56 -22.66
N ASP A 70 0.58 22.41 -23.95
CA ASP A 70 1.93 22.06 -24.38
C ASP A 70 2.89 23.24 -24.19
N SER A 71 4.13 22.95 -23.84
CA SER A 71 5.18 23.98 -23.81
C SER A 71 5.53 24.47 -25.22
N GLU A 72 5.89 25.75 -25.37
CA GLU A 72 6.45 26.38 -26.57
C GLU A 72 7.66 25.61 -27.08
N ALA A 73 8.57 25.17 -26.20
CA ALA A 73 9.73 24.38 -26.60
C ALA A 73 9.35 23.03 -27.23
N LEU A 74 8.35 22.32 -26.67
CA LEU A 74 7.81 21.08 -27.24
C LEU A 74 7.15 21.35 -28.60
N THR A 75 6.32 22.39 -28.67
CA THR A 75 5.63 22.80 -29.90
C THR A 75 6.63 23.10 -31.02
N ALA A 76 7.65 23.90 -30.72
CA ALA A 76 8.69 24.28 -31.67
C ALA A 76 9.56 23.09 -32.10
N ALA A 77 9.90 22.18 -31.18
CA ALA A 77 10.64 20.96 -31.50
C ALA A 77 9.86 20.01 -32.43
N LEU A 78 8.56 19.83 -32.18
CA LEU A 78 7.68 19.01 -33.03
C LEU A 78 7.51 19.62 -34.43
N LEU A 79 7.34 20.95 -34.51
CA LEU A 79 7.29 21.66 -35.80
C LEU A 79 8.60 21.54 -36.58
N LEU A 80 9.74 21.65 -35.90
CA LEU A 80 11.05 21.50 -36.51
C LEU A 80 11.23 20.10 -37.10
N ASP A 81 10.92 19.04 -36.35
CA ASP A 81 11.07 17.67 -36.84
C ASP A 81 10.08 17.35 -37.97
N ALA A 82 8.88 17.93 -37.96
CA ALA A 82 7.93 17.78 -39.07
C ALA A 82 8.47 18.35 -40.41
N VAL A 83 9.20 19.47 -40.36
CA VAL A 83 9.78 20.11 -41.56
C VAL A 83 11.16 19.55 -41.90
N ARG A 84 11.92 19.16 -40.89
CA ARG A 84 13.25 18.58 -41.03
C ARG A 84 13.36 17.29 -40.23
N PRO A 85 12.73 16.20 -40.74
CA PRO A 85 12.75 14.92 -40.05
C PRO A 85 14.17 14.43 -39.77
N GLY A 86 14.38 13.87 -38.59
CA GLY A 86 15.66 13.29 -38.17
C GLY A 86 16.60 14.28 -37.50
N VAL A 87 16.21 15.55 -37.32
CA VAL A 87 16.99 16.51 -36.53
C VAL A 87 17.05 16.07 -35.07
N ALA A 88 15.93 15.68 -34.48
CA ALA A 88 15.89 15.20 -33.10
C ALA A 88 16.76 13.95 -32.91
N ASP A 89 16.70 13.00 -33.85
CA ASP A 89 17.51 11.78 -33.83
C ASP A 89 19.01 12.08 -33.99
N LEU A 90 19.38 13.01 -34.88
CA LEU A 90 20.77 13.41 -35.08
C LEU A 90 21.33 14.09 -33.82
N VAL A 91 20.56 14.99 -33.20
CA VAL A 91 20.97 15.64 -31.95
C VAL A 91 21.14 14.62 -30.83
N LEU A 92 20.18 13.71 -30.64
CA LEU A 92 20.28 12.64 -29.64
C LEU A 92 21.51 11.76 -29.88
N ALA A 93 21.74 11.32 -31.12
CA ALA A 93 22.87 10.49 -31.49
C ALA A 93 24.21 11.19 -31.23
N LEU A 94 24.33 12.47 -31.61
CA LEU A 94 25.53 13.26 -31.39
C LEU A 94 25.77 13.55 -29.90
N ALA A 95 24.72 13.93 -29.15
CA ALA A 95 24.81 14.16 -27.72
C ALA A 95 25.27 12.90 -26.97
N GLY A 96 24.70 11.74 -27.29
CA GLY A 96 25.12 10.45 -26.72
C GLY A 96 26.56 10.08 -27.07
N ARG A 97 26.99 10.28 -28.33
CA ARG A 97 28.38 10.02 -28.75
C ARG A 97 29.38 10.97 -28.11
N LEU A 98 29.04 12.24 -27.97
CA LEU A 98 29.89 13.25 -27.33
C LEU A 98 29.95 13.04 -25.81
N ALA A 99 28.88 12.57 -25.17
CA ALA A 99 28.87 12.34 -23.73
C ALA A 99 29.96 11.35 -23.27
N VAL A 100 30.36 10.42 -24.14
CA VAL A 100 31.43 9.44 -23.88
C VAL A 100 32.76 9.79 -24.58
N HIS A 101 32.83 10.92 -25.27
CA HIS A 101 34.01 11.31 -26.03
C HIS A 101 35.13 11.80 -25.09
N PRO A 102 36.39 11.36 -25.24
CA PRO A 102 37.48 11.71 -24.31
C PRO A 102 37.72 13.21 -24.12
N ALA A 103 37.42 14.03 -25.13
CA ALA A 103 37.54 15.49 -25.04
C ALA A 103 36.38 16.18 -24.30
N VAL A 104 35.23 15.50 -24.14
CA VAL A 104 34.01 16.07 -23.55
C VAL A 104 33.79 15.54 -22.13
N VAL A 105 34.12 14.27 -21.87
CA VAL A 105 33.97 13.63 -20.55
C VAL A 105 34.51 14.49 -19.39
N PRO A 106 35.69 15.15 -19.48
CA PRO A 106 36.18 16.01 -18.40
C PRO A 106 35.24 17.18 -18.03
N HIS A 107 34.38 17.62 -18.95
CA HIS A 107 33.41 18.69 -18.75
C HIS A 107 32.08 18.20 -18.17
N LEU A 108 31.85 16.88 -18.13
CA LEU A 108 30.64 16.27 -17.56
C LEU A 108 30.84 15.78 -16.11
N VAL A 109 32.07 15.87 -15.61
CA VAL A 109 32.40 15.50 -14.24
C VAL A 109 31.77 16.51 -13.28
N VAL A 110 31.00 16.02 -12.31
CA VAL A 110 30.48 16.84 -11.22
C VAL A 110 31.65 17.30 -10.35
N PRO A 111 31.84 18.62 -10.15
CA PRO A 111 32.94 19.10 -9.32
C PRO A 111 32.76 18.64 -7.86
N PRO A 112 33.86 18.48 -7.11
CA PRO A 112 33.82 17.94 -5.74
C PRO A 112 33.18 18.90 -4.70
N ASP A 113 32.82 20.12 -5.09
CA ASP A 113 32.17 21.12 -4.22
C ASP A 113 30.66 20.88 -4.05
N ALA A 114 30.06 20.00 -4.86
CA ALA A 114 28.68 19.55 -4.69
C ALA A 114 28.57 18.66 -3.44
N ALA A 115 28.19 19.28 -2.32
CA ALA A 115 28.23 18.64 -1.00
C ALA A 115 27.03 17.71 -0.70
N ASP A 116 25.86 17.98 -1.28
CA ASP A 116 24.62 17.24 -1.02
C ASP A 116 24.03 16.57 -2.27
N GLU A 117 23.07 15.67 -2.03
CA GLU A 117 22.42 14.85 -3.04
C GLU A 117 21.82 15.69 -4.19
N GLN A 118 21.16 16.79 -3.83
CA GLN A 118 20.51 17.68 -4.77
C GLN A 118 21.53 18.44 -5.62
N ALA A 119 22.62 18.92 -5.02
CA ALA A 119 23.70 19.59 -5.72
C ALA A 119 24.39 18.66 -6.72
N VAL A 120 24.67 17.42 -6.34
CA VAL A 120 25.29 16.43 -7.24
C VAL A 120 24.37 16.14 -8.44
N ALA A 121 23.08 15.87 -8.19
CA ALA A 121 22.10 15.64 -9.25
C ALA A 121 21.95 16.86 -10.17
N ALA A 122 21.87 18.07 -9.60
CA ALA A 122 21.73 19.30 -10.35
C ALA A 122 22.94 19.57 -11.25
N ARG A 123 24.17 19.38 -10.76
CA ARG A 123 25.39 19.56 -11.55
C ARG A 123 25.50 18.53 -12.67
N HIS A 124 25.14 17.28 -12.39
CA HIS A 124 25.14 16.22 -13.39
C HIS A 124 24.14 16.50 -14.52
N GLY A 125 22.91 16.87 -14.16
CA GLY A 125 21.87 17.26 -15.11
C GLY A 125 22.24 18.51 -15.89
N GLN A 126 22.80 19.53 -15.23
CA GLN A 126 23.27 20.77 -15.85
C GLN A 126 24.29 20.50 -16.97
N ALA A 127 25.28 19.64 -16.71
CA ALA A 127 26.34 19.35 -17.69
C ALA A 127 25.79 18.63 -18.94
N HIS A 128 24.90 17.64 -18.75
CA HIS A 128 24.28 16.92 -19.87
C HIS A 128 23.29 17.79 -20.64
N LEU A 129 22.53 18.64 -19.96
CA LEU A 129 21.66 19.62 -20.59
C LEU A 129 22.47 20.62 -21.43
N ALA A 130 23.56 21.16 -20.89
CA ALA A 130 24.43 22.08 -21.62
C ALA A 130 25.04 21.43 -22.88
N LEU A 131 25.51 20.18 -22.76
CA LEU A 131 26.00 19.41 -23.91
C LEU A 131 24.91 19.25 -24.98
N ALA A 132 23.74 18.75 -24.59
CA ALA A 132 22.65 18.47 -25.54
C ALA A 132 22.14 19.75 -26.22
N VAL A 133 22.03 20.86 -25.48
CA VAL A 133 21.63 22.17 -26.04
C VAL A 133 22.70 22.73 -26.97
N ALA A 134 23.99 22.57 -26.66
CA ALA A 134 25.07 23.00 -27.57
C ALA A 134 25.09 22.18 -28.87
N VAL A 135 24.84 20.87 -28.78
CA VAL A 135 24.68 19.99 -29.96
C VAL A 135 23.45 20.39 -30.75
N ALA A 136 22.31 20.59 -30.09
CA ALA A 136 21.08 21.07 -30.72
C ALA A 136 21.32 22.38 -31.44
N HIS A 137 21.94 23.37 -30.78
CA HIS A 137 22.24 24.67 -31.37
C HIS A 137 23.09 24.53 -32.64
N THR A 138 24.10 23.66 -32.62
CA THR A 138 24.95 23.40 -33.78
C THR A 138 24.16 22.74 -34.94
N VAL A 139 23.36 21.71 -34.66
CA VAL A 139 22.58 21.01 -35.70
C VAL A 139 21.47 21.90 -36.25
N VAL A 140 20.69 22.55 -35.37
CA VAL A 140 19.57 23.42 -35.70
C VAL A 140 20.05 24.68 -36.43
N GLY A 141 21.23 25.19 -36.07
CA GLY A 141 21.91 26.28 -36.77
C GLY A 141 22.14 26.00 -38.26
N ASN A 142 22.43 24.73 -38.60
CA ASN A 142 22.74 24.28 -39.96
C ASN A 142 21.50 23.90 -40.80
N VAL A 143 20.29 24.02 -40.27
CA VAL A 143 19.05 23.73 -41.00
C VAL A 143 18.19 24.97 -41.23
N GLN A 144 17.45 24.96 -42.33
CA GLN A 144 16.41 25.96 -42.58
C GLN A 144 15.19 25.65 -41.72
N ILE A 145 14.74 26.65 -40.96
CA ILE A 145 13.56 26.55 -40.08
C ILE A 145 12.46 27.41 -40.70
N PRO A 146 11.21 26.92 -40.76
CA PRO A 146 10.09 27.74 -41.20
C PRO A 146 9.91 28.98 -40.32
N PRO A 147 9.33 30.08 -40.85
CA PRO A 147 8.99 31.26 -40.04
C PRO A 147 8.01 30.99 -38.89
N LEU A 148 7.32 29.84 -38.88
CA LEU A 148 6.31 29.47 -37.90
C LEU A 148 6.89 28.89 -36.60
N ALA A 149 8.16 28.48 -36.59
CA ALA A 149 8.81 27.90 -35.41
C ALA A 149 9.92 28.83 -34.92
N ASP A 150 9.88 29.21 -33.64
CA ASP A 150 10.98 29.94 -33.02
C ASP A 150 12.23 29.05 -32.95
N ARG A 151 13.35 29.57 -33.47
CA ARG A 151 14.61 28.81 -33.58
C ARG A 151 15.19 28.48 -32.21
N THR A 152 15.09 29.40 -31.27
CA THR A 152 15.62 29.24 -29.92
C THR A 152 14.78 28.22 -29.16
N ALA A 153 13.46 28.33 -29.20
CA ALA A 153 12.53 27.37 -28.60
C ALA A 153 12.71 25.96 -29.19
N ALA A 154 12.86 25.83 -30.51
CA ALA A 154 13.12 24.54 -31.14
C ALA A 154 14.47 23.95 -30.73
N THR A 155 15.52 24.78 -30.64
CA THR A 155 16.85 24.37 -30.18
C THR A 155 16.81 23.86 -28.74
N VAL A 156 16.19 24.63 -27.85
CA VAL A 156 16.08 24.26 -26.42
C VAL A 156 15.20 23.03 -26.26
N GLY A 157 14.06 22.94 -26.95
CA GLY A 157 13.17 21.78 -26.89
C GLY A 157 13.87 20.49 -27.32
N VAL A 158 14.50 20.48 -28.50
CA VAL A 158 15.26 19.31 -28.98
C VAL A 158 16.43 18.98 -28.03
N GLY A 159 17.11 19.99 -27.49
CA GLY A 159 18.19 19.81 -26.52
C GLY A 159 17.72 19.19 -25.20
N ILE A 160 16.59 19.65 -24.63
CA ILE A 160 16.00 19.09 -23.40
C ILE A 160 15.60 17.63 -23.63
N GLY A 161 14.93 17.34 -24.75
CA GLY A 161 14.52 15.98 -25.10
C GLY A 161 15.71 15.03 -25.22
N ALA A 162 16.77 15.47 -25.90
CA ALA A 162 18.00 14.71 -26.01
C ALA A 162 18.70 14.52 -24.64
N ALA A 163 18.76 15.56 -23.80
CA ALA A 163 19.32 15.48 -22.46
C ALA A 163 18.55 14.47 -21.58
N ALA A 164 17.22 14.51 -21.59
CA ALA A 164 16.38 13.59 -20.83
C ALA A 164 16.58 12.13 -21.27
N ALA A 165 16.63 11.89 -22.58
CA ALA A 165 16.87 10.56 -23.12
C ALA A 165 18.29 10.03 -22.78
N VAL A 166 19.32 10.88 -22.86
CA VAL A 166 20.70 10.51 -22.50
C VAL A 166 20.83 10.26 -20.99
N LEU A 167 20.32 11.17 -20.16
CA LEU A 167 20.34 11.03 -18.70
C LEU A 167 19.60 9.77 -18.23
N GLY A 168 18.48 9.41 -18.87
CA GLY A 168 17.74 8.18 -18.55
C GLY A 168 18.55 6.89 -18.74
N GLN A 169 19.66 6.95 -19.48
CA GLN A 169 20.58 5.82 -19.71
C GLN A 169 21.94 6.02 -19.04
N THR A 170 22.18 7.17 -18.41
CA THR A 170 23.48 7.54 -17.85
C THR A 170 23.48 7.27 -16.34
N PRO A 171 24.43 6.47 -15.81
CA PRO A 171 24.55 6.27 -14.36
C PRO A 171 24.81 7.58 -13.63
N MET A 172 24.22 7.72 -12.43
CA MET A 172 24.52 8.86 -11.57
C MET A 172 26.02 8.90 -11.20
N PRO A 173 26.60 10.09 -10.99
CA PRO A 173 27.99 10.24 -10.59
C PRO A 173 28.32 9.45 -9.31
N PRO A 174 29.57 8.97 -9.13
CA PRO A 174 29.96 8.23 -7.92
C PRO A 174 29.70 8.97 -6.60
N ALA A 175 29.71 10.30 -6.61
CA ALA A 175 29.42 11.13 -5.44
C ALA A 175 27.93 11.10 -5.01
N TYR A 176 27.03 10.68 -5.89
CA TYR A 176 25.58 10.75 -5.64
C TYR A 176 25.14 9.78 -4.55
N ALA A 177 25.53 8.50 -4.64
CA ALA A 177 25.11 7.49 -3.68
C ALA A 177 25.54 7.80 -2.23
N PRO A 178 26.79 8.22 -1.96
CA PRO A 178 27.20 8.70 -0.63
C PRO A 178 26.40 9.92 -0.15
N ALA A 179 26.13 10.88 -1.04
CA ALA A 179 25.37 12.08 -0.70
C ALA A 179 23.90 11.76 -0.36
N LEU A 180 23.28 10.85 -1.11
CA LEU A 180 21.95 10.32 -0.84
C LEU A 180 21.91 9.58 0.49
N LEU A 181 22.90 8.74 0.79
CA LEU A 181 22.98 8.05 2.08
C LEU A 181 23.12 9.05 3.25
N ASN A 182 23.92 10.10 3.10
CA ASN A 182 24.04 11.15 4.12
C ASN A 182 22.72 11.88 4.35
N LYS A 183 21.99 12.20 3.28
CA LYS A 183 20.65 12.79 3.36
C LYS A 183 19.68 11.86 4.12
N ILE A 184 19.63 10.58 3.73
CA ILE A 184 18.80 9.58 4.41
C ILE A 184 19.13 9.53 5.91
N ARG A 185 20.41 9.48 6.27
CA ARG A 185 20.86 9.48 7.67
C ARG A 185 20.44 10.75 8.44
N ALA A 186 20.52 11.92 7.80
CA ALA A 186 20.13 13.18 8.41
C ALA A 186 18.60 13.31 8.63
N GLU A 187 17.82 12.69 7.75
CA GLU A 187 16.35 12.73 7.77
C GLU A 187 15.72 11.51 8.47
N TYR A 188 16.54 10.58 8.98
CA TYR A 188 16.05 9.33 9.57
C TYR A 188 15.48 9.55 10.97
N LEU A 189 14.15 9.51 11.09
CA LEU A 189 13.42 9.67 12.36
C LEU A 189 12.91 8.33 12.90
N LEU A 190 12.86 8.21 14.23
CA LEU A 190 12.29 7.08 14.97
C LEU A 190 11.13 7.55 15.88
N PRO A 191 10.13 6.70 16.19
CA PRO A 191 9.96 5.35 15.67
C PRO A 191 9.49 5.36 14.21
N ARG A 192 9.76 4.27 13.48
CA ARG A 192 9.22 4.06 12.13
C ARG A 192 8.29 2.87 12.13
N ARG A 193 7.18 3.00 11.40
CA ARG A 193 6.25 1.91 11.16
C ARG A 193 5.99 1.85 9.67
N SER A 194 6.07 0.65 9.15
CA SER A 194 5.76 0.35 7.75
C SER A 194 4.92 -0.91 7.69
N PHE A 195 4.02 -0.93 6.72
CA PHE A 195 3.16 -2.07 6.45
C PHE A 195 3.17 -2.35 4.97
N GLY A 196 3.22 -3.62 4.61
CA GLY A 196 3.15 -4.04 3.21
C GLY A 196 3.01 -5.54 3.06
N SER A 197 3.01 -5.97 1.81
CA SER A 197 3.05 -7.38 1.46
C SER A 197 4.39 -7.72 0.81
N VAL A 198 4.98 -8.85 1.21
CA VAL A 198 6.22 -9.37 0.61
C VAL A 198 5.91 -10.63 -0.19
N ARG A 199 6.56 -10.77 -1.35
CA ARG A 199 6.45 -11.99 -2.15
C ARG A 199 7.14 -13.13 -1.43
N VAL A 200 6.39 -14.13 -0.98
CA VAL A 200 6.98 -15.37 -0.49
C VAL A 200 7.24 -16.29 -1.67
N SER A 201 8.40 -16.96 -1.64
CA SER A 201 8.62 -18.16 -2.45
C SER A 201 9.37 -19.23 -1.66
N ARG A 202 9.06 -20.50 -1.93
CA ARG A 202 9.63 -21.65 -1.22
C ARG A 202 9.60 -21.46 0.31
N HIS A 203 8.49 -20.94 0.81
CA HIS A 203 8.25 -20.69 2.23
C HIS A 203 9.16 -19.67 2.92
N ARG A 204 9.70 -18.69 2.20
CA ARG A 204 10.65 -17.72 2.75
C ARG A 204 10.42 -16.30 2.24
N PHE A 205 10.69 -15.35 3.13
CA PHE A 205 11.03 -13.96 2.84
C PHE A 205 12.13 -13.54 3.84
N GLY A 206 12.71 -12.35 3.70
CA GLY A 206 13.80 -11.92 4.57
C GLY A 206 13.80 -10.42 4.83
N LEU A 207 14.53 -10.03 5.87
CA LEU A 207 14.94 -8.67 6.16
C LEU A 207 16.47 -8.61 5.98
N ILE A 208 16.93 -8.13 4.82
CA ILE A 208 18.33 -8.30 4.37
C ILE A 208 18.81 -7.04 3.64
N GLU A 209 20.09 -6.71 3.76
CA GLU A 209 20.80 -5.64 3.03
C GLU A 209 21.20 -6.03 1.59
N GLY A 210 21.36 -7.32 1.33
CA GLY A 210 21.96 -7.84 0.10
C GLY A 210 21.21 -9.01 -0.53
N SER A 211 21.98 -9.96 -1.08
CA SER A 211 21.44 -11.10 -1.82
C SER A 211 20.67 -12.06 -0.91
N PHE A 212 19.54 -12.58 -1.42
CA PHE A 212 18.79 -13.60 -0.72
C PHE A 212 19.53 -14.95 -0.74
N PRO A 213 19.68 -15.65 0.39
CA PRO A 213 20.38 -16.91 0.44
C PRO A 213 19.59 -18.07 -0.20
N ASP A 214 20.27 -18.91 -0.97
CA ASP A 214 19.65 -20.06 -1.65
C ASP A 214 19.07 -21.08 -0.67
N THR A 215 19.83 -21.41 0.38
CA THR A 215 19.50 -22.40 1.41
C THR A 215 19.55 -21.79 2.80
N VAL A 216 18.56 -22.10 3.63
CA VAL A 216 18.45 -21.60 4.99
C VAL A 216 17.93 -22.74 5.88
N ASP A 217 18.58 -22.94 7.02
CA ASP A 217 18.14 -23.92 8.02
C ASP A 217 17.31 -23.24 9.11
N PHE A 218 16.14 -23.79 9.39
CA PHE A 218 15.22 -23.33 10.42
C PHE A 218 15.07 -24.32 11.58
N ALA A 219 15.89 -25.37 11.64
CA ALA A 219 15.79 -26.41 12.67
C ALA A 219 16.08 -25.90 14.09
N GLY A 220 16.72 -24.74 14.25
CA GLY A 220 16.99 -24.14 15.57
C GLY A 220 15.72 -23.72 16.31
N ASN A 221 15.01 -22.74 15.77
CA ASN A 221 13.80 -22.18 16.39
C ASN A 221 12.52 -22.38 15.57
N GLY A 222 12.60 -22.73 14.28
CA GLY A 222 11.45 -22.96 13.40
C GLY A 222 10.82 -21.70 12.78
N LEU A 223 11.31 -20.49 13.09
CA LEU A 223 10.74 -19.22 12.64
C LEU A 223 11.73 -18.36 11.85
N VAL A 224 12.92 -18.11 12.36
CA VAL A 224 13.86 -17.13 11.81
C VAL A 224 15.28 -17.70 11.84
N ALA A 225 16.07 -17.40 10.81
CA ALA A 225 17.47 -17.76 10.73
C ALA A 225 18.30 -16.54 10.36
N VAL A 226 19.37 -16.30 11.11
CA VAL A 226 20.32 -15.22 10.84
C VAL A 226 21.19 -15.61 9.65
N VAL A 227 21.37 -14.66 8.73
CA VAL A 227 22.20 -14.81 7.52
C VAL A 227 23.10 -13.60 7.37
N ASP A 228 24.02 -13.63 6.41
CA ASP A 228 24.86 -12.47 6.16
C ASP A 228 24.02 -11.25 5.75
N GLY A 229 24.25 -10.12 6.42
CA GLY A 229 23.50 -8.88 6.20
C GLY A 229 22.01 -8.92 6.59
N GLY A 230 21.56 -9.87 7.43
CA GLY A 230 20.18 -9.84 7.94
C GLY A 230 19.62 -11.15 8.49
N ALA A 231 18.32 -11.38 8.26
CA ALA A 231 17.62 -12.59 8.70
C ALA A 231 16.55 -13.04 7.70
N VAL A 232 16.31 -14.34 7.63
CA VAL A 232 15.27 -14.97 6.80
C VAL A 232 14.19 -15.54 7.70
N ILE A 233 12.93 -15.38 7.29
CA ILE A 233 11.74 -15.81 8.03
C ILE A 233 11.08 -16.99 7.29
N ARG A 234 10.65 -18.00 8.06
CA ARG A 234 10.00 -19.23 7.59
C ARG A 234 8.48 -19.12 7.67
N THR A 235 7.81 -19.36 6.54
CA THR A 235 6.36 -19.11 6.38
C THR A 235 5.51 -20.36 6.12
N GLY A 236 4.31 -20.45 6.68
CA GLY A 236 3.35 -21.50 6.30
C GLY A 236 2.96 -21.41 4.82
N ILE A 237 2.84 -20.19 4.30
CA ILE A 237 2.67 -19.85 2.89
C ILE A 237 3.86 -20.36 2.06
N ALA A 238 3.61 -21.04 0.94
CA ALA A 238 4.67 -21.49 0.02
C ALA A 238 5.08 -20.41 -0.98
N ASP A 239 4.13 -19.94 -1.81
CA ASP A 239 4.40 -19.07 -2.96
C ASP A 239 3.30 -18.01 -3.17
N ARG A 240 2.84 -17.36 -2.08
CA ARG A 240 1.88 -16.24 -2.11
C ARG A 240 2.39 -15.04 -1.30
N PRO A 241 1.84 -13.84 -1.46
CA PRO A 241 2.24 -12.72 -0.61
C PRO A 241 1.94 -12.99 0.87
N ALA A 242 2.82 -12.52 1.76
CA ALA A 242 2.59 -12.47 3.20
C ALA A 242 2.50 -11.02 3.67
N ARG A 243 1.61 -10.72 4.62
CA ARG A 243 1.49 -9.40 5.23
C ARG A 243 2.54 -9.23 6.32
N VAL A 244 3.28 -8.12 6.25
CA VAL A 244 4.35 -7.80 7.19
C VAL A 244 4.17 -6.38 7.69
N GLN A 245 4.20 -6.24 9.02
CA GLN A 245 4.43 -4.97 9.70
C GLN A 245 5.89 -4.93 10.14
N LEU A 246 6.59 -3.84 9.83
CA LEU A 246 7.94 -3.59 10.30
C LEU A 246 7.93 -2.33 11.16
N THR A 247 8.36 -2.49 12.41
CA THR A 247 8.50 -1.44 13.41
C THR A 247 9.99 -1.27 13.74
N VAL A 248 10.50 -0.05 13.65
CA VAL A 248 11.88 0.28 14.04
C VAL A 248 11.85 1.24 15.22
N LEU A 249 12.55 0.87 16.29
CA LEU A 249 12.59 1.57 17.57
C LEU A 249 14.02 2.04 17.89
N ALA A 250 14.13 3.02 18.78
CA ALA A 250 15.40 3.52 19.28
C ALA A 250 16.01 2.59 20.36
N GLU A 251 15.15 1.89 21.09
CA GLU A 251 15.49 1.05 22.25
C GLU A 251 14.66 -0.23 22.23
N GLU A 252 15.02 -1.17 23.10
CA GLU A 252 14.30 -2.43 23.25
C GLU A 252 12.82 -2.19 23.60
N PRO A 253 11.87 -2.85 22.89
CA PRO A 253 10.46 -2.79 23.25
C PRO A 253 10.24 -3.37 24.67
N PRO A 254 9.58 -2.63 25.58
CA PRO A 254 9.50 -2.99 27.00
C PRO A 254 8.66 -4.24 27.27
N GLU A 255 7.78 -4.60 26.32
CA GLU A 255 6.86 -5.71 26.45
C GLU A 255 6.92 -6.61 25.22
N VAL A 256 6.57 -7.88 25.42
CA VAL A 256 6.37 -8.86 24.36
C VAL A 256 4.88 -8.87 24.01
N ALA A 257 4.56 -8.57 22.75
CA ALA A 257 3.17 -8.49 22.31
C ALA A 257 2.43 -9.83 22.52
N SER A 258 1.20 -9.77 23.02
CA SER A 258 0.28 -10.91 23.10
C SER A 258 -0.39 -11.19 21.75
N GLY A 259 -1.13 -12.29 21.63
CA GLY A 259 -1.87 -12.64 20.39
C GLY A 259 -1.04 -13.28 19.27
N TRP A 260 0.26 -13.51 19.48
CA TRP A 260 1.15 -14.20 18.53
C TRP A 260 1.38 -15.66 18.92
N GLU A 261 1.59 -16.54 17.94
CA GLU A 261 1.81 -17.98 18.15
C GLU A 261 3.30 -18.31 18.27
N GLU A 262 4.13 -17.57 17.54
CA GLU A 262 5.58 -17.69 17.53
C GLU A 262 6.21 -16.32 17.75
N ILE A 263 7.21 -16.26 18.63
CA ILE A 263 7.97 -15.05 18.91
C ILE A 263 9.42 -15.45 19.17
N VAL A 264 10.32 -15.05 18.28
CA VAL A 264 11.76 -15.32 18.38
C VAL A 264 12.53 -14.03 18.19
N GLU A 265 13.53 -13.83 19.04
CA GLU A 265 14.44 -12.70 19.00
C GLU A 265 15.85 -13.14 18.64
N VAL A 266 16.46 -12.51 17.64
CA VAL A 266 17.81 -12.79 17.14
C VAL A 266 18.62 -11.50 17.01
N SER A 267 19.95 -11.63 16.92
CA SER A 267 20.83 -10.52 16.55
C SER A 267 21.33 -10.70 15.12
N TRP A 268 21.45 -9.61 14.36
CA TRP A 268 22.22 -9.61 13.11
C TRP A 268 23.18 -8.42 13.09
N HIS A 269 24.21 -8.51 12.25
CA HIS A 269 25.14 -7.40 11.97
C HIS A 269 24.81 -6.76 10.62
N ALA A 270 24.52 -5.46 10.64
CA ALA A 270 24.33 -4.63 9.45
C ALA A 270 25.70 -4.13 8.97
N ALA A 271 26.07 -4.48 7.74
CA ALA A 271 27.34 -4.05 7.15
C ALA A 271 27.25 -2.61 6.65
N GLU A 272 26.08 -2.19 6.15
CA GLU A 272 25.85 -0.85 5.63
C GLU A 272 24.68 -0.12 6.32
N GLY A 273 23.66 -0.86 6.77
CA GLY A 273 22.35 -0.36 7.16
C GLY A 273 21.31 -0.50 6.04
N LEU A 274 20.09 0.02 6.27
CA LEU A 274 19.01 0.06 5.27
C LEU A 274 18.58 -1.31 4.69
N ALA A 275 18.52 -2.35 5.51
CA ALA A 275 17.90 -3.61 5.13
C ALA A 275 16.43 -3.43 4.68
N SER A 276 16.02 -4.28 3.74
CA SER A 276 14.66 -4.29 3.17
C SER A 276 13.95 -5.59 3.51
N VAL A 277 12.62 -5.53 3.67
CA VAL A 277 11.81 -6.76 3.66
C VAL A 277 11.57 -7.18 2.22
N LEU A 278 12.18 -8.28 1.80
CA LEU A 278 12.16 -8.72 0.41
C LEU A 278 11.91 -10.23 0.24
N GLY A 279 11.41 -10.60 -0.93
CA GLY A 279 11.23 -11.98 -1.34
C GLY A 279 12.53 -12.60 -1.88
N PRO A 280 12.57 -13.93 -2.11
CA PRO A 280 13.74 -14.61 -2.69
C PRO A 280 14.14 -14.13 -4.09
N ASP A 281 13.25 -13.46 -4.80
CA ASP A 281 13.48 -12.83 -6.10
C ASP A 281 14.13 -11.43 -6.00
N GLY A 282 14.44 -10.97 -4.77
CA GLY A 282 14.98 -9.65 -4.50
C GLY A 282 13.94 -8.53 -4.52
N THR A 283 12.66 -8.86 -4.71
CA THR A 283 11.62 -7.83 -4.80
C THR A 283 11.18 -7.37 -3.41
N SER A 284 11.06 -6.04 -3.25
CA SER A 284 10.54 -5.40 -2.05
C SER A 284 9.44 -4.41 -2.45
N ALA A 285 8.33 -4.48 -1.73
CA ALA A 285 7.30 -3.45 -1.80
C ALA A 285 7.90 -2.08 -1.39
N PRO A 286 7.51 -0.97 -2.02
CA PRO A 286 8.05 0.35 -1.69
C PRO A 286 7.97 0.73 -0.20
N PRO A 287 6.86 0.45 0.54
CA PRO A 287 6.78 0.76 1.96
C PRO A 287 7.75 -0.02 2.84
N LEU A 288 8.25 -1.17 2.38
CA LEU A 288 9.10 -2.09 3.15
C LEU A 288 10.57 -2.06 2.71
N ARG A 289 10.90 -1.23 1.72
CA ARG A 289 12.25 -1.10 1.17
C ARG A 289 13.07 -0.16 2.03
N ALA A 290 14.29 -0.56 2.38
CA ALA A 290 15.30 0.27 3.04
C ALA A 290 14.76 0.99 4.29
N GLN A 291 14.09 0.24 5.16
CA GLN A 291 13.38 0.80 6.31
C GLN A 291 14.13 0.66 7.63
N THR A 292 15.13 -0.22 7.74
CA THR A 292 15.93 -0.35 8.97
C THR A 292 16.93 0.82 9.10
N PRO A 293 17.57 0.99 10.27
CA PRO A 293 18.47 2.11 10.48
C PRO A 293 19.59 2.18 9.43
N PRO A 294 19.96 3.37 8.94
CA PRO A 294 20.93 3.55 7.87
C PRO A 294 22.39 3.51 8.30
N TRP A 295 22.68 2.92 9.45
CA TRP A 295 24.02 2.84 10.00
C TRP A 295 24.46 1.38 10.10
N PRO A 296 25.75 1.09 9.89
CA PRO A 296 26.29 -0.22 10.21
C PRO A 296 26.25 -0.45 11.72
N GLY A 297 26.19 -1.72 12.13
CA GLY A 297 26.21 -2.09 13.54
C GLY A 297 25.35 -3.30 13.87
N ASP A 298 25.30 -3.62 15.16
CA ASP A 298 24.50 -4.74 15.65
C ASP A 298 23.07 -4.29 15.94
N TYR A 299 22.13 -5.10 15.47
CA TYR A 299 20.70 -4.90 15.67
C TYR A 299 20.05 -6.16 16.24
N ARG A 300 19.03 -5.94 17.05
CA ARG A 300 18.10 -7.00 17.48
C ARG A 300 16.88 -6.99 16.58
N LEU A 301 16.39 -8.18 16.28
CA LEU A 301 15.16 -8.44 15.54
C LEU A 301 14.29 -9.36 16.37
N ARG A 302 13.09 -8.90 16.72
CA ARG A 302 12.01 -9.75 17.22
C ARG A 302 11.02 -10.04 16.09
N VAL A 303 10.91 -11.31 15.73
CA VAL A 303 9.95 -11.81 14.73
C VAL A 303 8.75 -12.38 15.46
N HIS A 304 7.58 -11.86 15.14
CA HIS A 304 6.30 -12.41 15.58
C HIS A 304 5.58 -13.02 14.38
N ALA A 305 5.00 -14.20 14.57
CA ALA A 305 4.19 -14.86 13.57
C ALA A 305 2.93 -15.47 14.16
N ARG A 306 1.86 -15.48 13.35
CA ARG A 306 0.60 -16.17 13.64
C ARG A 306 0.02 -16.72 12.35
N GLY A 307 -0.80 -17.76 12.45
CA GLY A 307 -1.57 -18.31 11.33
C GLY A 307 -0.77 -19.18 10.37
N ARG A 308 0.48 -19.55 10.70
CA ARG A 308 1.34 -20.37 9.82
C ARG A 308 0.80 -21.79 9.57
N ASP A 309 -0.12 -22.25 10.42
CA ASP A 309 -0.81 -23.52 10.26
C ASP A 309 -2.20 -23.40 9.59
N ASP A 310 -2.73 -22.19 9.40
CA ASP A 310 -4.12 -21.94 9.01
C ASP A 310 -4.27 -21.86 7.48
N ARG A 311 -4.16 -23.01 6.82
CA ARG A 311 -4.14 -23.11 5.34
C ARG A 311 -5.42 -22.63 4.64
N ASP A 312 -6.56 -22.72 5.32
CA ASP A 312 -7.88 -22.39 4.74
C ASP A 312 -8.17 -20.89 4.75
N ASP A 313 -7.39 -20.10 5.51
CA ASP A 313 -7.51 -18.65 5.56
C ASP A 313 -6.22 -17.99 5.01
N PRO A 314 -6.24 -17.50 3.76
CA PRO A 314 -5.12 -16.81 3.14
C PRO A 314 -4.73 -15.52 3.87
N ASP A 315 -5.59 -14.98 4.75
CA ASP A 315 -5.36 -13.75 5.52
C ASP A 315 -4.91 -14.02 6.97
N ALA A 316 -4.89 -15.28 7.41
CA ALA A 316 -4.53 -15.63 8.79
C ALA A 316 -3.02 -15.47 9.05
N GLU A 317 -2.19 -15.76 8.05
CA GLU A 317 -0.75 -15.73 8.22
C GLU A 317 -0.18 -14.31 8.09
N THR A 318 0.28 -13.75 9.21
CA THR A 318 0.82 -12.39 9.30
C THR A 318 2.07 -12.33 10.15
N TYR A 319 2.91 -11.32 9.91
CA TYR A 319 4.18 -11.14 10.60
C TYR A 319 4.34 -9.72 11.14
N GLU A 320 4.95 -9.62 12.32
CA GLU A 320 5.48 -8.36 12.84
C GLU A 320 6.98 -8.49 13.09
N LEU A 321 7.77 -7.60 12.49
CA LEU A 321 9.19 -7.48 12.68
C LEU A 321 9.47 -6.23 13.51
N VAL A 322 10.13 -6.39 14.65
CA VAL A 322 10.53 -5.26 15.49
C VAL A 322 12.06 -5.19 15.53
N VAL A 323 12.62 -4.05 15.14
CA VAL A 323 14.07 -3.84 15.02
C VAL A 323 14.51 -2.70 15.94
N TRP A 324 15.59 -2.90 16.69
CA TRP A 324 16.24 -1.86 17.50
C TRP A 324 17.75 -2.07 17.59
N PRO A 325 18.55 -1.00 17.75
CA PRO A 325 19.98 -1.13 17.96
C PRO A 325 20.27 -1.74 19.33
N ALA A 326 21.11 -2.77 19.37
CA ALA A 326 21.61 -3.37 20.60
C ALA A 326 22.81 -4.29 20.30
N PRO A 327 23.76 -4.45 21.24
CA PRO A 327 24.87 -5.38 21.06
C PRO A 327 24.40 -6.79 20.74
N ALA A 328 25.21 -7.54 20.00
CA ALA A 328 24.93 -8.94 19.74
C ALA A 328 24.70 -9.73 21.05
N GLY A 329 23.57 -10.41 21.12
CA GLY A 329 23.15 -11.24 22.24
C GLY A 329 22.64 -12.60 21.78
N PRO A 330 22.40 -13.53 22.73
CA PRO A 330 21.87 -14.85 22.42
C PRO A 330 20.46 -14.76 21.81
N GLU A 331 20.07 -15.81 21.09
CA GLU A 331 18.69 -16.00 20.65
C GLU A 331 17.77 -16.14 21.87
N VAL A 332 16.59 -15.51 21.81
CA VAL A 332 15.55 -15.63 22.84
C VAL A 332 14.25 -16.09 22.19
N VAL A 333 13.72 -17.22 22.66
CA VAL A 333 12.43 -17.76 22.22
C VAL A 333 11.38 -17.41 23.27
N HIS A 334 10.50 -16.45 22.96
CA HIS A 334 9.41 -16.08 23.85
C HIS A 334 8.18 -16.97 23.64
N ARG A 335 7.94 -17.44 22.41
CA ARG A 335 6.82 -18.35 22.09
C ARG A 335 7.14 -19.25 20.91
N ARG A 336 6.71 -20.51 20.98
CA ARG A 336 6.89 -21.54 19.94
C ARG A 336 5.78 -22.61 19.97
N THR A 337 4.55 -22.23 19.65
CA THR A 337 3.35 -23.06 19.84
C THR A 337 2.77 -23.67 18.56
N ASP A 338 3.27 -23.32 17.38
CA ASP A 338 2.70 -23.80 16.12
C ASP A 338 3.26 -25.15 15.66
N ARG A 339 2.48 -25.88 14.86
CA ARG A 339 2.83 -27.21 14.35
C ARG A 339 3.94 -27.15 13.32
N LEU A 340 3.96 -26.11 12.49
CA LEU A 340 5.03 -25.88 11.52
C LEU A 340 6.41 -25.84 12.21
N GLY A 341 6.58 -25.01 13.24
CA GLY A 341 7.81 -24.89 14.00
C GLY A 341 8.20 -26.20 14.66
N HIS A 342 7.25 -26.90 15.29
CA HIS A 342 7.49 -28.24 15.86
C HIS A 342 8.02 -29.22 14.82
N ARG A 343 7.40 -29.31 13.63
CA ARG A 343 7.88 -30.17 12.54
C ARG A 343 9.30 -29.82 12.08
N LEU A 344 9.60 -28.53 11.95
CA LEU A 344 10.92 -28.06 11.52
C LEU A 344 12.01 -28.39 12.53
N ARG A 345 11.68 -28.42 13.83
CA ARG A 345 12.58 -28.83 14.91
C ARG A 345 12.61 -30.34 15.17
N GLY A 346 11.80 -31.13 14.45
CA GLY A 346 11.66 -32.57 14.66
C GLY A 346 10.92 -32.94 15.95
N GLU A 347 10.13 -32.02 16.50
CA GLU A 347 9.34 -32.20 17.71
C GLU A 347 7.93 -32.74 17.39
N PRO A 348 7.29 -33.49 18.31
CA PRO A 348 5.90 -33.88 18.16
C PRO A 348 4.97 -32.66 18.04
N GLU A 349 4.02 -32.69 17.12
CA GLU A 349 3.08 -31.58 16.92
C GLU A 349 2.15 -31.38 18.13
N PRO A 350 1.94 -30.13 18.57
CA PRO A 350 1.03 -29.84 19.67
C PRO A 350 -0.44 -29.99 19.25
N ALA A 351 -1.28 -30.37 20.22
CA ALA A 351 -2.73 -30.22 20.10
C ALA A 351 -3.06 -28.73 20.17
N ARG A 352 -3.79 -28.21 19.16
CA ARG A 352 -4.26 -26.82 19.16
C ARG A 352 -5.64 -26.73 19.79
N PRO A 353 -5.92 -25.72 20.62
CA PRO A 353 -7.27 -25.46 21.09
C PRO A 353 -8.18 -25.15 19.89
N VAL A 354 -9.44 -25.58 19.98
CA VAL A 354 -10.45 -25.21 18.99
C VAL A 354 -10.70 -23.71 19.08
N ARG A 355 -10.65 -23.04 17.94
CA ARG A 355 -10.97 -21.60 17.79
C ARG A 355 -12.38 -21.47 17.22
N PRO A 356 -13.42 -21.41 18.06
CA PRO A 356 -14.81 -21.36 17.58
C PRO A 356 -15.06 -20.16 16.66
N GLU A 357 -14.34 -19.06 16.85
CA GLU A 357 -14.43 -17.85 16.03
C GLU A 357 -14.05 -18.07 14.55
N HIS A 358 -13.34 -19.16 14.23
CA HIS A 358 -13.04 -19.53 12.86
C HIS A 358 -14.31 -19.82 12.04
N ALA A 359 -15.41 -20.23 12.69
CA ALA A 359 -16.70 -20.44 12.03
C ALA A 359 -17.26 -19.15 11.40
N TYR A 360 -16.82 -17.99 11.86
CA TYR A 360 -17.27 -16.68 11.38
C TYR A 360 -16.31 -16.02 10.38
N ARG A 361 -15.22 -16.68 9.95
CA ARG A 361 -14.24 -16.09 9.00
C ARG A 361 -14.85 -15.61 7.68
N TRP A 362 -15.99 -16.17 7.27
CA TRP A 362 -16.74 -15.72 6.10
C TRP A 362 -17.14 -14.24 6.17
N VAL A 363 -17.29 -13.68 7.38
CA VAL A 363 -17.59 -12.24 7.61
C VAL A 363 -16.53 -11.33 7.01
N ARG A 364 -15.24 -11.73 7.06
CA ARG A 364 -14.12 -10.95 6.49
C ARG A 364 -14.23 -10.77 4.97
N ARG A 365 -15.01 -11.60 4.29
CA ARG A 365 -15.21 -11.58 2.83
C ARG A 365 -16.64 -11.23 2.43
N SER A 366 -17.42 -10.70 3.36
CA SER A 366 -18.80 -10.30 3.12
C SER A 366 -18.96 -8.78 3.22
N LEU A 367 -20.19 -8.33 2.97
CA LEU A 367 -20.60 -6.93 3.15
C LEU A 367 -20.53 -6.44 4.61
N LEU A 368 -20.28 -7.35 5.57
CA LEU A 368 -20.13 -7.01 6.99
C LEU A 368 -18.67 -6.77 7.40
N SER A 369 -17.71 -6.94 6.50
CA SER A 369 -16.27 -6.95 6.81
C SER A 369 -15.78 -5.68 7.53
N GLU A 370 -16.09 -4.51 7.01
CA GLU A 370 -15.52 -3.24 7.47
C GLU A 370 -16.27 -2.64 8.68
N ALA A 371 -17.59 -2.62 8.64
CA ALA A 371 -18.42 -2.07 9.69
C ALA A 371 -19.84 -2.65 9.67
N ALA A 372 -20.29 -3.19 10.80
CA ALA A 372 -21.63 -3.71 10.94
C ALA A 372 -22.05 -3.83 12.40
N THR A 373 -23.36 -3.96 12.59
CA THR A 373 -23.95 -4.51 13.82
C THR A 373 -24.76 -5.74 13.48
N VAL A 374 -24.53 -6.83 14.22
CA VAL A 374 -25.36 -8.03 14.16
C VAL A 374 -26.02 -8.20 15.52
N THR A 375 -27.34 -8.10 15.55
CA THR A 375 -28.16 -8.36 16.73
C THR A 375 -29.00 -9.62 16.50
N VAL A 376 -28.94 -10.54 17.46
CA VAL A 376 -29.72 -11.78 17.44
C VAL A 376 -30.70 -11.75 18.60
N THR A 377 -31.97 -11.98 18.30
CA THR A 377 -33.05 -12.07 19.30
C THR A 377 -33.78 -13.40 19.13
N THR A 378 -33.94 -14.16 20.20
CA THR A 378 -34.68 -15.44 20.18
C THR A 378 -36.02 -15.31 20.86
N GLY A 379 -37.09 -15.89 20.33
CA GLY A 379 -38.42 -15.83 20.97
C GLY A 379 -39.14 -14.48 20.84
N ALA A 380 -38.81 -13.69 19.81
CA ALA A 380 -39.52 -12.48 19.41
C ALA A 380 -39.97 -12.60 17.95
N THR A 381 -40.91 -11.76 17.51
CA THR A 381 -41.29 -11.65 16.08
C THR A 381 -40.47 -10.59 15.34
N VAL A 382 -40.50 -10.62 14.00
CA VAL A 382 -39.89 -9.57 13.15
C VAL A 382 -40.42 -8.19 13.52
N GLU A 383 -41.73 -8.05 13.72
CA GLU A 383 -42.36 -6.77 14.05
C GLU A 383 -41.96 -6.27 15.44
N GLU A 384 -41.78 -7.17 16.41
CA GLU A 384 -41.29 -6.79 17.74
C GLU A 384 -39.85 -6.27 17.67
N VAL A 385 -38.98 -6.93 16.90
CA VAL A 385 -37.59 -6.50 16.70
C VAL A 385 -37.53 -5.18 15.92
N LEU A 386 -38.28 -5.02 14.83
CA LEU A 386 -38.32 -3.77 14.07
C LEU A 386 -38.76 -2.59 14.95
N ARG A 387 -39.83 -2.77 15.76
CA ARG A 387 -40.27 -1.74 16.70
C ARG A 387 -39.23 -1.45 17.79
N ALA A 388 -38.50 -2.46 18.28
CA ALA A 388 -37.42 -2.25 19.24
C ALA A 388 -36.32 -1.35 18.67
N PHE A 389 -36.01 -1.50 17.38
CA PHE A 389 -35.08 -0.65 16.64
C PHE A 389 -35.64 0.72 16.27
N GLY A 390 -36.93 1.01 16.50
CA GLY A 390 -37.55 2.26 16.06
C GLY A 390 -37.88 2.29 14.56
N ALA A 391 -37.98 1.12 13.93
CA ALA A 391 -38.41 0.94 12.55
C ALA A 391 -39.90 0.60 12.45
N ASP A 392 -40.55 1.08 11.40
CA ASP A 392 -41.97 0.79 11.11
C ASP A 392 -42.08 -0.50 10.27
N PRO A 393 -42.64 -1.61 10.81
CA PRO A 393 -42.75 -2.87 10.07
C PRO A 393 -43.64 -2.79 8.84
N ASP A 394 -44.51 -1.79 8.74
CA ASP A 394 -45.41 -1.58 7.60
C ASP A 394 -44.76 -0.75 6.48
N ARG A 395 -43.49 -0.35 6.63
CA ARG A 395 -42.74 0.46 5.66
C ARG A 395 -41.41 -0.18 5.23
N PRO A 396 -41.44 -1.35 4.58
CA PRO A 396 -40.23 -1.93 3.98
C PRO A 396 -39.75 -1.08 2.79
N GLU A 397 -38.44 -0.90 2.70
CA GLU A 397 -37.75 -0.25 1.60
C GLU A 397 -36.72 -1.20 0.97
N SER A 398 -36.39 -0.96 -0.30
CA SER A 398 -35.28 -1.69 -0.94
C SER A 398 -33.94 -1.18 -0.39
N ILE A 399 -33.04 -2.09 -0.01
CA ILE A 399 -31.67 -1.76 0.42
C ILE A 399 -30.98 -0.85 -0.61
N ARG A 400 -31.13 -1.16 -1.90
CA ARG A 400 -30.53 -0.36 -2.99
C ARG A 400 -31.06 1.07 -3.04
N SER A 401 -32.33 1.28 -2.67
CA SER A 401 -32.91 2.62 -2.63
C SER A 401 -32.32 3.43 -1.48
N ILE A 402 -32.24 2.82 -0.29
CA ILE A 402 -31.65 3.46 0.89
C ILE A 402 -30.18 3.81 0.63
N GLU A 403 -29.40 2.91 0.04
CA GLU A 403 -27.99 3.15 -0.33
C GLU A 403 -27.84 4.28 -1.35
N ALA A 404 -28.74 4.37 -2.34
CA ALA A 404 -28.73 5.45 -3.32
C ALA A 404 -28.98 6.81 -2.65
N ASP A 405 -29.96 6.89 -1.74
CA ASP A 405 -30.26 8.12 -0.99
C ASP A 405 -29.07 8.55 -0.10
N LEU A 406 -28.41 7.58 0.56
CA LEU A 406 -27.20 7.84 1.36
C LEU A 406 -26.06 8.37 0.50
N TYR A 407 -25.85 7.79 -0.69
CA TYR A 407 -24.80 8.24 -1.61
C TYR A 407 -25.09 9.62 -2.21
N ALA A 408 -26.37 9.94 -2.44
CA ALA A 408 -26.81 11.26 -2.89
C ALA A 408 -26.73 12.34 -1.79
N GLY A 409 -26.59 11.93 -0.52
CA GLY A 409 -26.61 12.83 0.63
C GLY A 409 -28.02 13.28 1.04
N ASP A 410 -29.05 12.59 0.56
CA ASP A 410 -30.46 12.97 0.72
C ASP A 410 -31.04 12.56 2.09
N SER A 411 -30.45 11.56 2.77
CA SER A 411 -30.88 11.12 4.10
C SER A 411 -29.80 10.32 4.84
N ASN A 412 -29.47 10.73 6.07
CA ASN A 412 -28.54 10.01 6.96
C ASN A 412 -29.25 9.14 8.01
N LEU A 413 -30.52 8.79 7.79
CA LEU A 413 -31.23 7.95 8.75
C LEU A 413 -30.62 6.54 8.78
N PRO A 414 -30.32 5.99 9.98
CA PRO A 414 -29.87 4.61 10.10
C PRO A 414 -30.96 3.64 9.62
N TRP A 415 -30.58 2.41 9.31
CA TRP A 415 -31.50 1.40 8.80
C TRP A 415 -31.04 -0.01 9.19
N VAL A 416 -31.98 -0.94 9.19
CA VAL A 416 -31.74 -2.35 9.56
C VAL A 416 -32.43 -3.28 8.57
N ALA A 417 -31.75 -4.37 8.22
CA ALA A 417 -32.36 -5.51 7.53
C ALA A 417 -32.66 -6.61 8.55
N VAL A 418 -33.85 -7.20 8.49
CA VAL A 418 -34.28 -8.23 9.44
C VAL A 418 -34.60 -9.53 8.72
N LEU A 419 -34.16 -10.65 9.29
CA LEU A 419 -34.47 -11.99 8.80
C LEU A 419 -35.05 -12.84 9.92
N ASP A 420 -36.19 -13.48 9.63
CA ASP A 420 -36.69 -14.61 10.41
C ASP A 420 -35.93 -15.88 10.00
N ALA A 421 -35.08 -16.38 10.89
CA ALA A 421 -34.33 -17.60 10.70
C ALA A 421 -35.07 -18.85 11.21
N GLY A 422 -36.24 -18.69 11.84
CA GLY A 422 -36.99 -19.73 12.53
C GLY A 422 -36.80 -19.66 14.06
N PRO A 423 -35.67 -20.14 14.62
CA PRO A 423 -35.45 -20.09 16.06
C PRO A 423 -35.01 -18.71 16.56
N ALA A 424 -34.63 -17.80 15.66
CA ALA A 424 -34.14 -16.46 15.97
C ALA A 424 -34.54 -15.44 14.90
N ILE A 425 -34.59 -14.18 15.31
CA ILE A 425 -34.68 -13.01 14.45
C ILE A 425 -33.30 -12.36 14.40
N LEU A 426 -32.77 -12.21 13.20
CA LEU A 426 -31.51 -11.54 12.93
C LEU A 426 -31.79 -10.10 12.50
N ALA A 427 -31.18 -9.13 13.15
CA ALA A 427 -31.17 -7.73 12.75
C ALA A 427 -29.73 -7.34 12.37
N VAL A 428 -29.54 -6.96 11.10
CA VAL A 428 -28.24 -6.63 10.53
C VAL A 428 -28.24 -5.18 10.06
N GLU A 429 -27.31 -4.40 10.58
CA GLU A 429 -27.07 -3.02 10.16
C GLU A 429 -25.72 -2.96 9.42
N TYR A 430 -25.73 -2.52 8.17
CA TYR A 430 -24.50 -2.26 7.42
C TYR A 430 -23.99 -0.87 7.79
N ASN A 431 -22.79 -0.79 8.36
CA ASN A 431 -22.21 0.46 8.86
C ASN A 431 -23.10 1.22 9.88
N GLY A 432 -24.06 0.52 10.52
CA GLY A 432 -24.92 1.06 11.58
C GLY A 432 -24.57 0.47 12.95
N PHE A 433 -25.06 1.10 14.01
CA PHE A 433 -24.70 0.79 15.41
C PHE A 433 -25.89 0.77 16.38
N GLN A 434 -27.13 0.92 15.90
CA GLN A 434 -28.30 1.09 16.76
C GLN A 434 -28.55 -0.13 17.65
N GLY A 435 -28.31 -1.33 17.16
CA GLY A 435 -28.43 -2.59 17.91
C GLY A 435 -27.46 -2.70 19.08
N SER A 436 -26.39 -1.91 19.09
CA SER A 436 -25.44 -1.84 20.20
C SER A 436 -25.90 -0.91 21.35
N GLN A 437 -26.93 -0.10 21.11
CA GLN A 437 -27.50 0.84 22.08
C GLN A 437 -28.29 0.10 23.15
N GLU A 438 -28.12 0.54 24.41
CA GLU A 438 -28.78 -0.07 25.56
C GLU A 438 -30.32 -0.08 25.43
N SER A 439 -30.91 1.04 25.02
CA SER A 439 -32.38 1.13 24.92
C SER A 439 -32.97 0.23 23.85
N VAL A 440 -32.30 0.10 22.70
CA VAL A 440 -32.68 -0.83 21.63
C VAL A 440 -32.60 -2.26 22.13
N LEU A 441 -31.49 -2.64 22.78
CA LEU A 441 -31.28 -4.02 23.24
C LEU A 441 -32.21 -4.41 24.40
N ARG A 442 -32.52 -3.48 25.32
CA ARG A 442 -33.56 -3.68 26.34
C ARG A 442 -34.94 -3.90 25.71
N ARG A 443 -35.34 -3.10 24.72
CA ARG A 443 -36.62 -3.30 24.02
C ARG A 443 -36.64 -4.64 23.26
N ALA A 444 -35.56 -4.97 22.56
CA ALA A 444 -35.46 -6.20 21.76
C ALA A 444 -35.50 -7.47 22.64
N SER A 445 -34.98 -7.39 23.86
CA SER A 445 -34.98 -8.49 24.84
C SER A 445 -36.18 -8.49 25.78
N ALA A 446 -37.19 -7.63 25.62
CA ALA A 446 -38.22 -7.38 26.63
C ALA A 446 -38.93 -8.64 27.18
N ARG A 447 -38.99 -9.72 26.39
CA ARG A 447 -39.59 -11.01 26.80
C ARG A 447 -38.68 -12.21 26.56
N CYS A 448 -37.42 -11.97 26.25
CA CYS A 448 -36.54 -13.01 25.74
C CYS A 448 -35.06 -12.63 25.85
N ARG A 449 -34.17 -13.29 25.09
CA ARG A 449 -32.75 -12.94 25.01
C ARG A 449 -32.45 -12.19 23.72
N ALA A 450 -31.64 -11.16 23.84
CA ALA A 450 -31.01 -10.49 22.72
C ALA A 450 -29.51 -10.26 23.01
N ALA A 451 -28.67 -10.48 22.02
CA ALA A 451 -27.25 -10.09 22.08
C ALA A 451 -26.84 -9.41 20.78
N SER A 452 -25.89 -8.49 20.88
CA SER A 452 -25.43 -7.68 19.76
C SER A 452 -23.92 -7.56 19.73
N MET A 453 -23.34 -7.62 18.53
CA MET A 453 -21.94 -7.34 18.27
C MET A 453 -21.83 -6.24 17.21
N PHE A 454 -21.19 -5.13 17.57
CA PHE A 454 -20.89 -3.99 16.69
C PHE A 454 -19.38 -3.83 16.49
N TRP A 455 -18.95 -3.52 15.26
CA TRP A 455 -17.59 -3.12 14.92
C TRP A 455 -17.55 -2.12 13.77
N ASN A 456 -16.46 -1.35 13.68
CA ASN A 456 -16.20 -0.48 12.53
C ASN A 456 -14.70 -0.32 12.21
N VAL A 457 -14.43 0.43 11.13
CA VAL A 457 -13.09 0.75 10.62
C VAL A 457 -12.24 1.58 11.58
N ASN A 458 -12.86 2.28 12.53
CA ASN A 458 -12.16 3.02 13.58
C ASN A 458 -11.76 2.12 14.76
N THR A 459 -11.87 0.80 14.61
CA THR A 459 -11.58 -0.23 15.62
C THR A 459 -12.47 -0.17 16.86
N LEU A 460 -13.51 0.67 16.84
CA LEU A 460 -14.49 0.73 17.93
C LEU A 460 -15.38 -0.51 17.87
N MET A 461 -15.51 -1.18 19.01
CA MET A 461 -16.33 -2.37 19.13
C MET A 461 -17.26 -2.30 20.34
N ARG A 462 -18.41 -2.96 20.25
CA ARG A 462 -19.31 -3.12 21.40
C ARG A 462 -19.98 -4.48 21.37
N LEU A 463 -19.83 -5.25 22.43
CA LEU A 463 -20.49 -6.52 22.68
C LEU A 463 -21.50 -6.32 23.81
N SER A 464 -22.76 -6.65 23.56
CA SER A 464 -23.86 -6.37 24.48
C SER A 464 -24.79 -7.58 24.63
N PHE A 465 -25.30 -7.79 25.84
CA PHE A 465 -26.20 -8.89 26.20
C PHE A 465 -27.38 -8.36 27.01
N ALA A 466 -28.60 -8.77 26.67
CA ALA A 466 -29.79 -8.42 27.43
C ALA A 466 -30.77 -9.60 27.50
N GLU A 467 -31.45 -9.73 28.62
CA GLU A 467 -32.46 -10.75 28.87
C GLU A 467 -33.64 -10.13 29.62
N GLN A 468 -34.86 -10.39 29.14
CA GLN A 468 -36.12 -9.95 29.76
C GLN A 468 -36.16 -8.43 30.00
N GLY A 469 -35.64 -7.65 29.06
CA GLY A 469 -35.59 -6.18 29.12
C GLY A 469 -34.53 -5.60 30.04
N ARG A 470 -33.68 -6.44 30.63
CA ARG A 470 -32.53 -6.03 31.45
C ARG A 470 -31.25 -6.17 30.65
N LEU A 471 -30.45 -5.10 30.56
CA LEU A 471 -29.08 -5.17 30.07
C LEU A 471 -28.24 -5.91 31.11
N LEU A 472 -27.60 -7.02 30.70
CA LEU A 472 -26.73 -7.84 31.55
C LEU A 472 -25.30 -7.33 31.50
N ALA A 473 -24.82 -6.99 30.30
CA ALA A 473 -23.50 -6.42 30.08
C ALA A 473 -23.45 -5.68 28.74
N ALA A 474 -22.64 -4.63 28.66
CA ALA A 474 -22.25 -3.98 27.42
C ALA A 474 -20.84 -3.40 27.58
N PHE A 475 -19.90 -3.86 26.76
CA PHE A 475 -18.50 -3.44 26.87
C PHE A 475 -17.79 -3.52 25.53
N GLU A 476 -16.66 -2.83 25.42
CA GLU A 476 -15.74 -2.96 24.29
C GLU A 476 -14.79 -4.14 24.54
N PRO A 477 -14.83 -5.21 23.72
CA PRO A 477 -13.91 -6.32 23.91
C PRO A 477 -12.45 -5.85 23.86
N GLY A 478 -11.66 -6.26 24.85
CA GLY A 478 -10.22 -5.98 24.93
C GLY A 478 -9.81 -4.62 25.47
N MET A 479 -10.77 -3.78 25.87
CA MET A 479 -10.52 -2.77 26.89
C MET A 479 -10.78 -3.42 28.25
N SER A 480 -9.90 -3.22 29.25
CA SER A 480 -10.28 -3.60 30.62
C SER A 480 -11.57 -2.87 30.92
N ALA A 481 -12.62 -3.58 31.33
CA ALA A 481 -13.82 -2.95 31.84
C ALA A 481 -13.38 -2.07 33.01
N ALA A 482 -13.15 -0.79 32.75
CA ALA A 482 -12.84 0.20 33.75
C ALA A 482 -14.16 0.62 34.41
N GLU A 483 -14.92 -0.37 34.84
CA GLU A 483 -16.01 -0.23 35.79
C GLU A 483 -15.92 -1.44 36.74
N PRO A 484 -15.99 -1.20 38.06
CA PRO A 484 -15.69 -2.21 39.06
C PRO A 484 -16.72 -3.35 39.01
N GLU A 485 -16.21 -4.59 39.11
CA GLU A 485 -16.85 -5.78 39.68
C GLU A 485 -18.39 -5.73 39.77
N VAL A 486 -19.06 -5.74 38.61
CA VAL A 486 -20.38 -6.37 38.54
C VAL A 486 -20.06 -7.85 38.47
N ASP A 487 -20.48 -8.64 39.47
CA ASP A 487 -20.44 -10.11 39.40
C ASP A 487 -20.91 -10.50 38.00
N ALA A 488 -20.01 -11.04 37.18
CA ALA A 488 -20.31 -11.25 35.77
C ALA A 488 -21.49 -12.21 35.71
N GLU A 489 -22.59 -11.74 35.11
CA GLU A 489 -23.83 -12.51 35.02
C GLU A 489 -23.49 -13.92 34.46
N PRO A 490 -23.88 -15.02 35.13
CA PRO A 490 -23.41 -16.36 34.77
C PRO A 490 -23.65 -16.74 33.30
N ALA A 491 -24.71 -16.18 32.69
CA ALA A 491 -25.00 -16.36 31.27
C ALA A 491 -23.99 -15.65 30.36
N VAL A 492 -23.49 -14.47 30.75
CA VAL A 492 -22.46 -13.71 30.02
C VAL A 492 -21.10 -14.37 30.19
N GLU A 493 -20.77 -14.87 31.39
CA GLU A 493 -19.56 -15.66 31.63
C GLU A 493 -19.55 -16.91 30.74
N ALA A 494 -20.66 -17.67 30.73
CA ALA A 494 -20.78 -18.86 29.89
C ALA A 494 -20.65 -18.54 28.39
N ALA A 495 -21.23 -17.42 27.94
CA ALA A 495 -21.12 -16.99 26.55
C ALA A 495 -19.69 -16.63 26.14
N THR A 496 -18.93 -16.00 27.04
CA THR A 496 -17.57 -15.50 26.77
C THR A 496 -16.47 -16.48 27.16
N ALA A 497 -16.79 -17.58 27.83
CA ALA A 497 -15.84 -18.58 28.32
C ALA A 497 -14.88 -19.09 27.23
N GLY A 498 -13.57 -18.98 27.49
CA GLY A 498 -12.52 -19.43 26.58
C GLY A 498 -12.31 -18.56 25.34
N LEU A 499 -13.01 -17.43 25.22
CA LEU A 499 -12.72 -16.41 24.20
C LEU A 499 -11.70 -15.43 24.78
N GLU A 500 -10.48 -15.43 24.27
CA GLU A 500 -9.45 -14.47 24.68
C GLU A 500 -9.80 -13.07 24.10
N LEU A 501 -10.76 -12.37 24.72
CA LEU A 501 -11.28 -11.07 24.24
C LEU A 501 -10.26 -9.92 24.38
N ALA A 502 -9.29 -10.06 25.28
CA ALA A 502 -8.15 -9.16 25.41
C ALA A 502 -7.30 -9.15 24.13
N ASP A 503 -7.17 -10.29 23.47
CA ASP A 503 -6.46 -10.41 22.21
C ASP A 503 -7.23 -9.72 21.07
N HIS A 504 -6.54 -8.85 20.36
CA HIS A 504 -7.07 -8.06 19.25
C HIS A 504 -7.38 -8.91 18.00
N VAL A 505 -6.80 -10.12 17.90
CA VAL A 505 -7.06 -11.01 16.76
C VAL A 505 -8.51 -11.45 16.78
N ASP A 506 -9.19 -11.33 15.63
CA ASP A 506 -10.54 -11.86 15.41
C ASP A 506 -11.59 -11.43 16.43
N ARG A 507 -11.36 -10.30 17.07
CA ARG A 507 -12.16 -9.83 18.20
C ARG A 507 -13.66 -9.72 17.88
N HIS A 508 -14.01 -9.25 16.69
CA HIS A 508 -15.41 -9.18 16.25
C HIS A 508 -16.00 -10.58 15.98
N LEU A 509 -15.21 -11.53 15.47
CA LEU A 509 -15.62 -12.93 15.29
C LEU A 509 -15.81 -13.64 16.63
N LYS A 510 -14.93 -13.38 17.61
CA LYS A 510 -15.10 -13.84 19.01
C LYS A 510 -16.40 -13.29 19.59
N GLY A 511 -16.71 -12.01 19.34
CA GLY A 511 -17.98 -11.41 19.73
C GLY A 511 -19.21 -12.13 19.14
N LEU A 512 -19.17 -12.51 17.87
CA LEU A 512 -20.24 -13.29 17.23
C LEU A 512 -20.41 -14.68 17.85
N VAL A 513 -19.33 -15.35 18.24
CA VAL A 513 -19.40 -16.61 19.02
C VAL A 513 -20.10 -16.38 20.36
N ALA A 514 -19.80 -15.28 21.04
CA ALA A 514 -20.45 -14.96 22.31
C ALA A 514 -21.96 -14.68 22.12
N VAL A 515 -22.34 -13.96 21.07
CA VAL A 515 -23.74 -13.75 20.66
C VAL A 515 -24.45 -15.09 20.40
N GLU A 516 -23.82 -16.00 19.65
CA GLU A 516 -24.35 -17.34 19.38
C GLU A 516 -24.54 -18.16 20.65
N ARG A 517 -23.55 -18.19 21.54
CA ARG A 517 -23.64 -18.96 22.78
C ARG A 517 -24.70 -18.42 23.73
N PHE A 518 -24.87 -17.10 23.78
CA PHE A 518 -25.84 -16.46 24.67
C PHE A 518 -27.29 -16.69 24.20
N THR A 519 -27.53 -16.51 22.90
CA THR A 519 -28.87 -16.59 22.29
C THR A 519 -29.24 -18.01 21.85
N GLY A 520 -28.25 -18.86 21.56
CA GLY A 520 -28.44 -20.16 20.95
C GLY A 520 -28.49 -20.14 19.42
N TYR A 521 -28.29 -18.98 18.77
CA TYR A 521 -28.25 -18.86 17.32
C TYR A 521 -27.15 -17.91 16.84
N GLY A 522 -26.35 -18.38 15.88
CA GLY A 522 -25.28 -17.61 15.24
C GLY A 522 -25.66 -17.26 13.80
N ILE A 523 -25.37 -16.02 13.37
CA ILE A 523 -25.56 -15.65 11.96
C ILE A 523 -24.68 -16.52 11.06
N THR A 524 -25.25 -17.02 9.96
CA THR A 524 -24.52 -17.80 8.95
C THR A 524 -24.34 -17.01 7.65
N ALA A 525 -23.41 -17.45 6.79
CA ALA A 525 -23.27 -16.90 5.43
C ALA A 525 -24.58 -17.03 4.63
N ALA A 526 -25.30 -18.15 4.78
CA ALA A 526 -26.57 -18.37 4.12
C ALA A 526 -27.68 -17.41 4.63
N ASP A 527 -27.64 -17.02 5.90
CA ASP A 527 -28.55 -16.00 6.44
C ASP A 527 -28.27 -14.63 5.81
N LEU A 528 -27.00 -14.26 5.67
CA LEU A 528 -26.62 -13.01 4.99
C LEU A 528 -27.03 -13.05 3.50
N ASP A 529 -26.85 -14.19 2.82
CA ASP A 529 -27.28 -14.37 1.43
C ASP A 529 -28.81 -14.22 1.29
N ARG A 530 -29.58 -14.73 2.26
CA ARG A 530 -31.04 -14.54 2.32
C ARG A 530 -31.40 -13.07 2.51
N ILE A 531 -30.76 -12.38 3.45
CA ILE A 531 -30.97 -10.93 3.70
C ILE A 531 -30.71 -10.12 2.42
N THR A 532 -29.57 -10.37 1.78
CA THR A 532 -29.15 -9.64 0.58
C THR A 532 -30.02 -9.97 -0.64
N THR A 533 -30.47 -11.23 -0.77
CA THR A 533 -31.37 -11.65 -1.85
C THR A 533 -32.77 -11.07 -1.70
N THR A 534 -33.31 -11.03 -0.47
CA THR A 534 -34.58 -10.35 -0.19
C THR A 534 -34.46 -8.85 -0.46
N GLY A 535 -33.31 -8.25 -0.12
CA GLY A 535 -33.00 -6.87 -0.48
C GLY A 535 -33.91 -5.84 0.20
N THR A 536 -34.53 -6.21 1.32
CA THR A 536 -35.46 -5.36 2.08
C THR A 536 -34.82 -4.88 3.38
N ALA A 537 -35.00 -3.61 3.69
CA ALA A 537 -34.57 -2.96 4.91
C ALA A 537 -35.61 -1.96 5.40
N PHE A 538 -35.42 -1.48 6.62
CA PHE A 538 -36.32 -0.54 7.27
C PHE A 538 -35.52 0.60 7.87
N ARG A 539 -35.95 1.83 7.60
CA ARG A 539 -35.34 3.02 8.22
C ARG A 539 -35.66 3.06 9.71
N ILE A 540 -34.62 3.30 10.49
CA ILE A 540 -34.68 3.48 11.92
C ILE A 540 -34.88 4.96 12.19
N ILE A 541 -35.89 5.27 13.00
CA ILE A 541 -36.01 6.58 13.62
C ILE A 541 -35.28 6.46 14.96
N PRO A 542 -34.10 7.10 15.13
CA PRO A 542 -33.37 7.01 16.39
C PRO A 542 -34.28 7.47 17.52
N VAL A 543 -34.47 6.61 18.51
CA VAL A 543 -35.16 7.00 19.73
C VAL A 543 -34.18 7.89 20.48
N VAL A 544 -34.49 9.17 20.57
CA VAL A 544 -33.77 10.09 21.46
C VAL A 544 -34.15 9.65 22.88
N ASP A 545 -33.30 8.86 23.52
CA ASP A 545 -33.40 8.70 24.97
C ASP A 545 -32.95 10.02 25.61
N ASP A 546 -33.69 10.46 26.64
CA ASP A 546 -33.43 11.70 27.37
C ASP A 546 -31.95 11.78 27.81
N LEU A 547 -31.29 12.90 27.47
CA LEU A 547 -29.93 13.28 27.86
C LEU A 547 -29.68 13.17 29.37
#